data_AF-A0A520X375-F1
#
_entry.id   AF-A0A520X375-F1
#
_cell.length_a   1.000
_cell.length_b   1.000
_cell.length_c   1.000
_cell.angle_alpha   90.00
_cell.angle_beta   90.00
_cell.angle_gamma   90.00
#
_symmetry.space_group_name_H-M   'P 1'
#
loop_
_entity.id
_entity.type
_entity.pdbx_description
1 polymer ?
#
loop_
_entity_poly.entity_id
_entity_poly.type
_entity_poly.pdbx_seq_one_letter_code
_entity_poly.pdbx_strand_id
1 'polypeptide(L)'
;MAGDAPQGDAAAIAVSTAPLREQELDKEGRAYATGRRKDAVARVWIKPGKGKVTVNGRDQETYFARPTLRLIINQPFAITDREGQYDVIATVRGGGLSGQAGAVKHGISQALSKYEPELRATVKAAGFLTRDSRVVERKKYGRAKARRSFQFSKR
;
A
#
# COMPACT_ATOMS: atom_id res chain seq x y z
N MET A 1 -32.72 4.95 -36.50
CA MET A 1 -32.36 4.39 -35.18
C MET A 1 -30.87 4.61 -34.97
N ALA A 2 -30.50 5.74 -34.38
CA ALA A 2 -29.11 6.05 -34.03
C ALA A 2 -28.93 5.73 -32.55
N GLY A 3 -28.03 4.79 -32.24
CA GLY A 3 -27.71 4.40 -30.88
C GLY A 3 -26.79 5.42 -30.25
N ASP A 4 -27.30 6.12 -29.23
CA ASP A 4 -26.53 6.97 -28.34
C ASP A 4 -25.69 6.06 -27.42
N ALA A 5 -24.37 6.17 -27.52
CA ALA A 5 -23.43 5.46 -26.67
C ALA A 5 -23.25 6.28 -25.38
N PRO A 6 -23.47 5.72 -24.17
CA PRO A 6 -23.25 6.47 -22.95
C PRO A 6 -21.75 6.74 -22.78
N GLN A 7 -21.39 8.02 -22.85
CA GLN A 7 -20.06 8.51 -22.53
C GLN A 7 -19.74 8.14 -21.08
N GLY A 8 -18.66 7.38 -20.91
CA GLY A 8 -18.16 6.97 -19.61
C GLY A 8 -17.86 8.19 -18.75
N ASP A 9 -18.46 8.22 -17.57
CA ASP A 9 -18.23 9.21 -16.54
C ASP A 9 -16.72 9.32 -16.25
N ALA A 10 -16.10 10.37 -16.76
CA ALA A 10 -14.81 10.84 -16.31
C ALA A 10 -14.99 11.24 -14.83
N ALA A 11 -14.52 10.38 -13.93
CA ALA A 11 -14.59 10.61 -12.49
C ALA A 11 -14.01 11.99 -12.18
N ALA A 12 -14.90 12.93 -11.85
CA ALA A 12 -14.55 14.27 -11.45
C ALA A 12 -13.59 14.18 -10.25
N ILE A 13 -12.38 14.70 -10.43
CA ILE A 13 -11.39 14.85 -9.37
C ILE A 13 -12.01 15.83 -8.37
N ALA A 14 -12.54 15.28 -7.27
CA ALA A 14 -13.08 16.08 -6.19
C ALA A 14 -11.94 16.90 -5.58
N VAL A 15 -11.90 18.19 -5.88
CA VAL A 15 -10.95 19.14 -5.32
C VAL A 15 -11.23 19.23 -3.82
N SER A 16 -10.44 18.52 -3.03
CA SER A 16 -10.66 18.45 -1.58
C SER A 16 -10.24 19.77 -0.95
N THR A 17 -11.16 20.42 -0.25
CA THR A 17 -11.00 21.65 0.53
C THR A 17 -10.20 21.45 1.83
N ALA A 18 -9.32 20.44 1.89
CA ALA A 18 -8.46 20.20 3.04
C ALA A 18 -7.21 21.08 2.95
N PRO A 19 -6.68 21.59 4.08
CA PRO A 19 -5.44 22.35 4.06
C PRO A 19 -4.33 21.50 3.44
N LEU A 20 -3.66 22.06 2.42
CA LEU A 20 -2.48 21.47 1.81
C LEU A 20 -1.42 21.34 2.91
N ARG A 21 -1.04 20.11 3.22
CA ARG A 21 0.04 19.85 4.17
C ARG A 21 1.36 20.23 3.51
N GLU A 22 2.32 20.69 4.29
CA GLU A 22 3.65 21.00 3.79
C GLU A 22 4.32 19.73 3.22
N GLN A 23 5.07 19.93 2.13
CA GLN A 23 5.81 18.89 1.46
C GLN A 23 7.04 18.52 2.30
N GLU A 24 7.06 17.31 2.85
CA GLU A 24 8.19 16.81 3.66
C GLU A 24 9.17 16.02 2.77
N LEU A 25 10.26 16.66 2.34
CA LEU A 25 11.33 16.05 1.58
C LEU A 25 12.67 16.09 2.33
N ASP A 26 13.46 15.06 2.12
CA ASP A 26 14.86 15.06 2.52
C ASP A 26 15.70 16.01 1.65
N LYS A 27 16.92 16.28 2.09
CA LYS A 27 17.93 17.08 1.35
C LYS A 27 18.19 16.60 -0.09
N GLU A 28 17.89 15.34 -0.38
CA GLU A 28 18.04 14.71 -1.71
C GLU A 28 16.73 14.66 -2.51
N GLY A 29 15.67 15.37 -2.07
CA GLY A 29 14.37 15.38 -2.75
C GLY A 29 13.62 14.04 -2.68
N ARG A 30 13.93 13.21 -1.67
CA ARG A 30 13.28 11.92 -1.43
C ARG A 30 12.21 12.04 -0.36
N ALA A 31 11.07 11.39 -0.57
CA ALA A 31 10.05 11.24 0.46
C ALA A 31 10.26 9.94 1.24
N TYR A 32 10.28 10.03 2.56
CA TYR A 32 10.39 8.88 3.47
C TYR A 32 9.03 8.53 4.10
N ALA A 33 8.68 7.25 4.05
CA ALA A 33 7.55 6.73 4.80
C ALA A 33 7.80 5.31 5.33
N THR A 34 6.97 4.93 6.31
CA THR A 34 7.01 3.58 6.88
C THR A 34 5.63 2.95 6.79
N GLY A 35 5.56 1.80 6.14
CA GLY A 35 4.36 0.97 6.09
C GLY A 35 4.46 -0.24 7.01
N ARG A 36 3.33 -0.67 7.59
CA ARG A 36 3.26 -1.84 8.47
C ARG A 36 2.01 -2.66 8.18
N ARG A 37 2.13 -3.98 8.12
CA ARG A 37 0.99 -4.91 8.01
C ARG A 37 1.33 -6.23 8.67
N LYS A 38 0.46 -6.71 9.57
CA LYS A 38 0.76 -7.86 10.44
C LYS A 38 2.13 -7.60 11.12
N ASP A 39 3.06 -8.55 10.99
CA ASP A 39 4.42 -8.46 11.53
C ASP A 39 5.44 -7.85 10.54
N ALA A 40 5.00 -7.48 9.33
CA ALA A 40 5.88 -6.89 8.33
C ALA A 40 6.00 -5.37 8.49
N VAL A 41 7.24 -4.88 8.41
CA VAL A 41 7.59 -3.46 8.45
C VAL A 41 8.37 -3.12 7.18
N ALA A 42 7.90 -2.12 6.45
CA ALA A 42 8.52 -1.62 5.23
C ALA A 42 8.92 -0.16 5.41
N ARG A 43 10.21 0.13 5.22
CA ARG A 43 10.74 1.50 5.10
C ARG A 43 10.84 1.80 3.62
N VAL A 44 10.16 2.85 3.17
CA VAL A 44 10.03 3.19 1.75
C VAL A 44 10.58 4.57 1.51
N TRP A 45 11.40 4.67 0.47
CA TRP A 45 11.91 5.91 -0.08
C TRP A 45 11.36 6.07 -1.49
N ILE A 46 10.80 7.23 -1.79
CA ILE A 46 10.34 7.60 -3.12
C ILE A 46 11.19 8.73 -3.67
N LYS A 47 11.58 8.61 -4.94
CA LYS A 47 12.29 9.63 -5.71
C LYS A 47 11.62 9.77 -7.09
N PRO A 48 11.49 10.96 -7.69
CA PRO A 48 11.10 11.08 -9.09
C PRO A 48 12.11 10.35 -9.99
N GLY A 49 11.63 9.54 -10.93
CA GLY A 49 12.47 8.61 -11.70
C GLY A 49 11.73 7.87 -12.81
N LYS A 50 12.18 6.65 -13.13
CA LYS A 50 11.71 5.84 -14.28
C LYS A 50 10.73 4.72 -13.88
N GLY A 51 10.20 4.72 -12.66
CA GLY A 51 9.28 3.69 -12.20
C GLY A 51 9.97 2.43 -11.64
N LYS A 52 11.27 2.48 -11.34
CA LYS A 52 12.00 1.30 -10.87
C LYS A 52 11.71 1.03 -9.40
N VAL A 53 11.19 -0.17 -9.12
CA VAL A 53 10.90 -0.62 -7.75
C VAL A 53 11.94 -1.63 -7.30
N THR A 54 12.78 -1.25 -6.33
CA THR A 54 13.80 -2.12 -5.73
C THR A 54 13.41 -2.46 -4.29
N VAL A 55 13.41 -3.76 -3.95
CA VAL A 55 13.03 -4.29 -2.64
C VAL A 55 14.20 -5.07 -2.05
N ASN A 56 14.74 -4.62 -0.90
CA ASN A 56 15.89 -5.24 -0.23
C ASN A 56 17.11 -5.45 -1.15
N GLY A 57 17.36 -4.51 -2.07
CA GLY A 57 18.46 -4.57 -3.02
C GLY A 57 18.25 -5.53 -4.21
N ARG A 58 17.05 -6.10 -4.36
CA ARG A 58 16.65 -6.94 -5.50
C ARG A 58 15.51 -6.28 -6.27
N ASP A 59 15.33 -6.68 -7.53
CA ASP A 59 14.19 -6.22 -8.32
C ASP A 59 12.86 -6.77 -7.77
N GLN A 60 11.77 -6.01 -7.94
CA GLN A 60 10.44 -6.40 -7.48
C GLN A 60 9.97 -7.73 -8.08
N GLU A 61 10.35 -8.06 -9.32
CA GLU A 61 9.92 -9.28 -9.99
C GLU A 61 10.57 -10.51 -9.38
N THR A 62 11.85 -10.39 -9.05
CA THR A 62 12.63 -11.44 -8.40
C THR A 62 12.21 -11.64 -6.94
N TYR A 63 11.89 -10.56 -6.22
CA TYR A 63 11.49 -10.65 -4.82
C TYR A 63 10.05 -11.13 -4.64
N PHE A 64 9.13 -10.61 -5.46
CA PHE A 64 7.71 -10.99 -5.46
C PHE A 64 7.37 -11.83 -6.69
N ALA A 65 7.73 -13.11 -6.65
CA ALA A 65 7.48 -14.05 -7.75
C ALA A 65 6.01 -14.05 -8.22
N ARG A 66 5.06 -13.93 -7.29
CA ARG A 66 3.62 -13.93 -7.62
C ARG A 66 3.17 -12.59 -8.22
N PRO A 67 2.57 -12.57 -9.43
CA PRO A 67 2.12 -11.33 -10.08
C PRO A 67 1.05 -10.57 -9.28
N THR A 68 0.21 -11.28 -8.52
CA THR A 68 -0.79 -10.67 -7.64
C THR A 68 -0.16 -9.74 -6.59
N LEU A 69 1.03 -10.07 -6.09
CA LEU A 69 1.71 -9.24 -5.09
C LEU A 69 2.29 -7.97 -5.72
N ARG A 70 2.75 -8.06 -6.98
CA ARG A 70 3.22 -6.92 -7.77
C ARG A 70 2.08 -5.94 -8.05
N LEU A 71 0.91 -6.47 -8.43
CA LEU A 71 -0.28 -5.65 -8.66
C LEU A 71 -0.66 -4.85 -7.40
N ILE A 72 -0.60 -5.46 -6.22
CA ILE A 72 -0.88 -4.78 -4.94
C ILE A 72 0.07 -3.59 -4.70
N ILE A 73 1.34 -3.71 -5.10
CA ILE A 73 2.35 -2.65 -4.95
C ILE A 73 2.08 -1.49 -5.92
N ASN A 74 1.57 -1.80 -7.12
CA ASN A 74 1.29 -0.81 -8.17
C ASN A 74 -0.04 -0.05 -7.97
N GLN A 75 -1.00 -0.61 -7.24
CA GLN A 75 -2.29 0.04 -6.94
C GLN A 75 -2.24 1.53 -6.53
N PRO A 76 -1.34 1.99 -5.62
CA PRO A 76 -1.24 3.40 -5.28
C PRO A 76 -0.86 4.29 -6.47
N PHE A 77 -0.01 3.80 -7.39
CA PHE A 77 0.36 4.56 -8.59
C PHE A 77 -0.76 4.63 -9.61
N ALA A 78 -1.52 3.53 -9.76
CA ALA A 78 -2.67 3.46 -10.66
C ALA A 78 -3.80 4.43 -10.26
N ILE A 79 -4.01 4.67 -8.96
CA ILE A 79 -5.07 5.58 -8.48
C ILE A 79 -4.68 7.06 -8.58
N THR A 80 -3.38 7.35 -8.51
CA THR A 80 -2.87 8.71 -8.63
C THR A 80 -2.48 9.07 -10.07
N ASP A 81 -2.66 8.16 -11.03
CA ASP A 81 -2.19 8.27 -12.42
C ASP A 81 -0.70 8.62 -12.52
N ARG A 82 0.11 8.09 -11.58
CA ARG A 82 1.57 8.34 -11.48
C ARG A 82 2.42 7.12 -11.80
N GLU A 83 1.90 6.24 -12.65
CA GLU A 83 2.65 5.07 -13.10
C GLU A 83 3.92 5.49 -13.85
N GLY A 84 5.05 4.88 -13.52
CA GLY A 84 6.33 5.15 -14.19
C GLY A 84 7.05 6.45 -13.78
N GLN A 85 6.45 7.29 -12.93
CA GLN A 85 7.03 8.60 -12.60
C GLN A 85 7.98 8.58 -11.40
N TYR A 86 7.91 7.53 -10.57
CA TYR A 86 8.65 7.45 -9.31
C TYR A 86 9.45 6.17 -9.19
N ASP A 87 10.71 6.29 -8.81
CA ASP A 87 11.52 5.18 -8.34
C ASP A 87 11.26 4.93 -6.85
N VAL A 88 11.14 3.66 -6.49
CA VAL A 88 10.84 3.21 -5.13
C VAL A 88 11.99 2.35 -4.63
N ILE A 89 12.54 2.73 -3.47
CA ILE A 89 13.52 1.92 -2.75
C ILE A 89 12.87 1.49 -1.43
N ALA A 90 12.54 0.21 -1.34
CA ALA A 90 11.89 -0.37 -0.18
C ALA A 90 12.83 -1.32 0.58
N THR A 91 12.99 -1.10 1.88
CA THR A 91 13.65 -2.04 2.79
C THR A 91 12.59 -2.66 3.70
N VAL A 92 12.43 -3.97 3.62
CA VAL A 92 11.34 -4.70 4.28
C VAL A 92 11.90 -5.78 5.21
N ARG A 93 11.33 -5.88 6.41
CA ARG A 93 11.69 -6.88 7.41
C ARG A 93 10.44 -7.46 8.08
N GLY A 94 10.52 -8.73 8.49
CA GLY A 94 9.45 -9.43 9.21
C GLY A 94 8.29 -9.93 8.33
N GLY A 95 7.42 -10.74 8.93
CA GLY A 95 6.25 -11.34 8.27
C GLY A 95 6.59 -12.26 7.09
N GLY A 96 5.60 -12.50 6.22
CA GLY A 96 5.77 -13.23 4.96
C GLY A 96 5.48 -12.34 3.74
N LEU A 97 5.75 -12.84 2.53
CA LEU A 97 5.69 -12.08 1.26
C LEU A 97 4.38 -11.28 1.06
N SER A 98 3.23 -11.87 1.40
CA SER A 98 1.93 -11.17 1.29
C SER A 98 1.77 -10.02 2.30
N GLY A 99 2.26 -10.20 3.53
CA GLY A 99 2.27 -9.14 4.53
C GLY A 99 3.23 -8.02 4.14
N GLN A 100 4.39 -8.40 3.60
CA GLN A 100 5.41 -7.47 3.09
C GLN A 100 4.90 -6.62 1.93
N ALA A 101 4.26 -7.22 0.92
CA ALA A 101 3.67 -6.46 -0.19
C ALA A 101 2.63 -5.44 0.30
N GLY A 102 1.77 -5.83 1.26
CA GLY A 102 0.81 -4.91 1.86
C GLY A 102 1.46 -3.79 2.68
N ALA A 103 2.57 -4.08 3.37
CA ALA A 103 3.34 -3.06 4.09
C ALA A 103 4.00 -2.08 3.10
N VAL A 104 4.57 -2.57 1.99
CA VAL A 104 5.16 -1.72 0.94
C VAL A 104 4.12 -0.82 0.31
N LYS A 105 2.96 -1.36 -0.08
CA LYS A 105 1.81 -0.59 -0.60
C LYS A 105 1.46 0.59 0.33
N HIS A 106 1.32 0.31 1.62
CA HIS A 106 0.97 1.33 2.60
C HIS A 106 2.09 2.37 2.76
N GLY A 107 3.35 1.95 2.73
CA GLY A 107 4.51 2.85 2.75
C GLY A 107 4.56 3.77 1.53
N ILE A 108 4.34 3.24 0.32
CA ILE A 108 4.29 4.02 -0.92
C ILE A 108 3.18 5.07 -0.85
N SER A 109 1.99 4.66 -0.41
CA SER A 109 0.82 5.56 -0.31
C SER A 109 1.08 6.74 0.63
N GLN A 110 1.75 6.50 1.76
CA GLN A 110 2.17 7.54 2.69
C GLN A 110 3.27 8.44 2.09
N ALA A 111 4.27 7.86 1.42
CA ALA A 111 5.34 8.63 0.82
C ALA A 111 4.84 9.52 -0.32
N LEU A 112 3.91 9.03 -1.17
CA LEU A 112 3.25 9.84 -2.19
C LEU A 112 2.47 11.02 -1.58
N SER A 113 1.77 10.80 -0.47
CA SER A 113 1.04 11.88 0.22
C SER A 113 1.94 12.92 0.87
N LYS A 114 3.22 12.59 1.14
CA LYS A 114 4.23 13.53 1.66
C LYS A 114 4.94 14.28 0.52
N TYR A 115 5.15 13.60 -0.60
CA TYR A 115 5.72 14.19 -1.79
C TYR A 115 4.73 15.18 -2.42
N GLU A 116 3.47 14.80 -2.58
CA GLU A 116 2.42 15.65 -3.12
C GLU A 116 1.20 15.65 -2.20
N PRO A 117 0.99 16.73 -1.42
CA PRO A 117 -0.08 16.79 -0.45
C PRO A 117 -1.48 16.79 -1.08
N GLU A 118 -1.59 17.21 -2.34
CA GLU A 118 -2.84 17.21 -3.13
C GLU A 118 -3.38 15.80 -3.37
N LEU A 119 -2.49 14.84 -3.64
CA LEU A 119 -2.86 13.44 -3.89
C LEU A 119 -3.43 12.73 -2.66
N ARG A 120 -3.22 13.30 -1.46
CA ARG A 120 -3.66 12.70 -0.21
C ARG A 120 -5.16 12.44 -0.19
N ALA A 121 -5.96 13.33 -0.76
CA ALA A 121 -7.42 13.19 -0.79
C ALA A 121 -7.85 11.94 -1.57
N THR A 122 -7.32 11.78 -2.77
CA THR A 122 -7.56 10.62 -3.64
C THR A 122 -7.09 9.33 -2.99
N VAL A 123 -5.87 9.31 -2.43
CA VAL A 123 -5.30 8.13 -1.74
C VAL A 123 -6.07 7.79 -0.46
N LYS A 124 -6.62 8.79 0.24
CA LYS A 124 -7.50 8.61 1.41
C LYS A 124 -8.83 8.01 1.00
N ALA A 125 -9.46 8.52 -0.06
CA ALA A 125 -10.72 8.02 -0.59
C ALA A 125 -10.60 6.55 -1.04
N ALA A 126 -9.47 6.19 -1.65
CA ALA A 126 -9.15 4.81 -2.00
C ALA A 126 -8.80 3.90 -0.81
N GLY A 127 -8.72 4.43 0.42
CA GLY A 127 -8.49 3.66 1.64
C GLY A 127 -7.05 3.19 1.85
N PHE A 128 -6.06 3.71 1.10
CA PHE A 128 -4.68 3.23 1.18
C PHE A 128 -3.85 3.86 2.32
N LEU A 129 -4.33 4.96 2.88
CA LEU A 129 -3.76 5.59 4.08
C LEU A 129 -4.16 4.91 5.39
N THR A 130 -5.13 4.00 5.37
CA THR A 130 -5.54 3.26 6.56
C THR A 130 -4.67 2.03 6.72
N ARG A 131 -4.02 1.90 7.88
CA ARG A 131 -3.26 0.68 8.21
C ARG A 131 -4.23 -0.48 8.43
N ASP A 132 -3.98 -1.62 7.78
CA ASP A 132 -4.68 -2.88 8.09
C ASP A 132 -4.32 -3.33 9.52
N SER A 133 -5.29 -3.19 10.42
CA SER A 133 -5.15 -3.48 11.85
C SER A 133 -5.19 -4.98 12.18
N ARG A 134 -5.49 -5.85 11.20
CA ARG A 134 -5.62 -7.30 11.43
C ARG A 134 -4.26 -7.89 11.80
N VAL A 135 -4.20 -8.50 12.99
CA VAL A 135 -3.05 -9.24 13.52
C VAL A 135 -3.50 -10.64 13.91
N VAL A 136 -2.58 -11.61 13.93
CA VAL A 136 -2.90 -12.99 14.32
C VAL A 136 -3.32 -13.02 15.79
N GLU A 137 -4.53 -13.53 16.05
CA GLU A 137 -4.99 -13.74 17.42
C GLU A 137 -4.14 -14.80 18.12
N ARG A 138 -3.75 -14.54 19.37
CA ARG A 138 -3.03 -15.51 20.19
C ARG A 138 -3.85 -16.77 20.44
N LYS A 139 -3.17 -17.89 20.70
CA LYS A 139 -3.80 -19.12 21.21
C LYS A 139 -4.38 -18.85 22.60
N LYS A 140 -5.65 -19.21 22.80
CA LYS A 140 -6.32 -19.17 24.10
C LYS A 140 -6.20 -20.53 24.78
N TYR A 141 -6.09 -20.55 26.11
CA TYR A 141 -6.04 -21.79 26.87
C TYR A 141 -7.34 -22.60 26.68
N GLY A 142 -7.25 -23.93 26.78
CA GLY A 142 -8.40 -24.82 26.56
C GLY A 142 -8.90 -24.90 25.10
N ARG A 143 -8.21 -24.26 24.13
CA ARG A 143 -8.54 -24.31 22.70
C ARG A 143 -7.36 -24.82 21.87
N ALA A 144 -7.67 -25.53 20.79
CA ALA A 144 -6.66 -26.07 19.86
C ALA A 144 -5.97 -24.94 19.05
N LYS A 145 -6.71 -23.88 18.70
CA LYS A 145 -6.20 -22.64 18.07
C LYS A 145 -6.85 -21.41 18.70
N ALA A 146 -6.70 -20.22 18.10
CA ALA A 146 -7.32 -18.98 18.62
C ALA A 146 -8.82 -19.12 18.91
N ARG A 147 -9.57 -19.79 18.01
CA ARG A 147 -11.02 -20.01 18.15
C ARG A 147 -11.46 -21.48 18.16
N ARG A 148 -10.71 -22.38 17.50
CA ARG A 148 -11.04 -23.81 17.39
C ARG A 148 -11.05 -24.50 18.75
N SER A 149 -12.22 -24.94 19.21
CA SER A 149 -12.38 -25.81 20.38
C SER A 149 -12.14 -27.28 20.03
N PHE A 150 -11.90 -28.10 21.05
CA PHE A 150 -12.00 -29.55 20.92
C PHE A 150 -13.47 -29.97 20.78
N GLN A 151 -13.71 -31.19 20.31
CA GLN A 151 -15.06 -31.74 20.23
C GLN A 151 -15.65 -31.88 21.64
N PHE A 152 -16.86 -31.37 21.85
CA PHE A 152 -17.58 -31.48 23.12
C PHE A 152 -18.43 -32.75 23.10
N SER A 153 -18.23 -33.65 24.07
CA SER A 153 -19.11 -34.80 24.29
C SER A 153 -20.20 -34.42 25.30
N LYS A 154 -21.44 -34.27 24.84
CA LYS A 154 -22.61 -34.14 25.73
C LYS A 154 -22.99 -35.53 26.24
N ARG A 155 -23.00 -35.72 27.55
CA ARG A 155 -23.53 -36.92 28.22
C ARG A 155 -24.81 -36.54 28.96
#